data_AF-A0A8H7IJW5-F1
#
_entry.id   AF-A0A8H7IJW5-F1
#
_cell.length_a   1.000
_cell.length_b   1.000
_cell.length_c   1.000
_cell.angle_alpha   90.00
_cell.angle_beta   90.00
_cell.angle_gamma   90.00
#
_symmetry.space_group_name_H-M   'P 1'
#
loop_
_entity.id
_entity.type
_entity.pdbx_description
1 polymer ?
#
loop_
_entity_poly.entity_id
_entity_poly.type
_entity_poly.pdbx_seq_one_letter_code
_entity_poly.pdbx_strand_id
1 'polypeptide(L)'
;MDVVPDEHNPDILWVYLVNHRPPLPELSQVGADSVIEVFKTQLGFSHMEWVRTFAHPSIIITPNDVVGGSNGKEAWFTNDYPVKQGLKRKLHMYFRIGSTWVGYCHADTGCKIAVDELYTSNGITQTPDGNIWVGSVMGGYVTLYEPQADNTLVQTDIIKLDSFIDNLTVAPDGSDMKVKAPSSAHRISINTGEGSYYGDKYKVQKIYEDDGALRSSATTAAVYDGHIYLTGLLSERLQICKIPFEMFQQAETRMQTDTLNPNGHGVDDSY
;
A
#
# COMPACT_ATOMS: atom_id res chain seq x y z
N MET A 1 7.89 3.15 -2.68
CA MET A 1 8.02 4.34 -3.56
C MET A 1 6.61 4.77 -3.87
N ASP A 2 6.36 6.07 -3.89
CA ASP A 2 5.04 6.58 -4.25
C ASP A 2 5.13 7.66 -5.32
N VAL A 3 4.09 7.75 -6.16
CA VAL A 3 3.96 8.72 -7.24
C VAL A 3 2.57 9.31 -7.19
N VAL A 4 2.48 10.59 -6.86
CA VAL A 4 1.22 11.26 -6.54
C VAL A 4 1.02 12.46 -7.48
N PRO A 5 -0.13 12.60 -8.16
CA PRO A 5 -0.46 13.79 -8.92
C PRO A 5 -0.50 15.02 -8.02
N ASP A 6 -0.07 16.17 -8.55
CA ASP A 6 -0.17 17.45 -7.86
C ASP A 6 -1.63 17.87 -7.70
N GLU A 7 -1.96 18.45 -6.54
CA GLU A 7 -3.32 18.85 -6.17
C GLU A 7 -3.94 19.93 -7.06
N HIS A 8 -3.13 20.68 -7.80
CA HIS A 8 -3.58 21.76 -8.68
C HIS A 8 -3.38 21.45 -10.15
N ASN A 9 -2.44 20.57 -10.50
CA ASN A 9 -2.19 20.18 -11.88
C ASN A 9 -1.84 18.69 -11.98
N PRO A 10 -2.77 17.82 -12.43
CA PRO A 10 -2.53 16.37 -12.49
C PRO A 10 -1.44 15.94 -13.48
N ASP A 11 -1.00 16.84 -14.39
CA ASP A 11 0.15 16.58 -15.25
C ASP A 11 1.49 16.72 -14.52
N ILE A 12 1.50 17.33 -13.33
CA ILE A 12 2.65 17.39 -12.44
C ILE A 12 2.58 16.21 -11.49
N LEU A 13 3.70 15.50 -11.32
CA LEU A 13 3.81 14.37 -10.43
C LEU A 13 4.86 14.62 -9.35
N TRP A 14 4.52 14.30 -8.11
CA TRP A 14 5.45 14.19 -6.99
C TRP A 14 5.89 12.74 -6.85
N VAL A 15 7.20 12.51 -6.74
CA VAL A 15 7.78 11.17 -6.61
C VAL A 15 8.53 11.08 -5.29
N TYR A 16 8.12 10.13 -4.45
CA TYR A 16 8.67 9.90 -3.12
C TYR A 16 9.43 8.58 -3.08
N LEU A 17 10.72 8.66 -2.73
CA LEU A 17 11.63 7.53 -2.73
C LEU A 17 12.25 7.32 -1.35
N VAL A 18 12.09 6.12 -0.81
CA VAL A 18 12.95 5.64 0.26
C VAL A 18 14.35 5.42 -0.33
N ASN A 19 15.35 6.07 0.25
CA ASN A 19 16.74 5.99 -0.20
C ASN A 19 17.65 5.62 0.98
N HIS A 20 18.21 4.41 0.96
CA HIS A 20 19.23 3.98 1.90
C HIS A 20 20.62 4.32 1.35
N ARG A 21 21.08 5.54 1.64
CA ARG A 21 22.41 5.97 1.20
C ARG A 21 23.48 5.16 1.93
N PRO A 22 24.59 4.80 1.26
CA PRO A 22 25.71 4.16 1.93
C PRO A 22 26.13 4.98 3.15
N PRO A 23 26.45 4.34 4.30
CA PRO A 23 26.99 5.07 5.43
C PRO A 23 28.28 5.79 5.00
N LEU A 24 28.52 6.96 5.59
CA LEU A 24 29.84 7.57 5.50
C LEU A 24 30.89 6.54 5.99
N PRO A 25 32.10 6.46 5.39
CA PRO A 25 33.07 5.41 5.71
C PRO A 25 33.34 5.24 7.22
N GLU A 26 33.36 6.34 7.96
CA GLU A 26 33.58 6.39 9.41
C GLU A 26 32.36 5.95 10.24
N LEU A 27 31.18 5.85 9.65
CA LEU A 27 29.89 5.54 10.28
C LEU A 27 29.30 4.20 9.82
N SER A 28 30.10 3.32 9.20
CA SER A 28 29.65 1.99 8.77
C SER A 28 29.01 1.15 9.90
N GLN A 29 29.44 1.37 11.15
CA GLN A 29 28.88 0.73 12.35
C GLN A 29 27.52 1.30 12.80
N VAL A 30 27.07 2.42 12.23
CA VAL A 30 25.74 3.01 12.47
C VAL A 30 24.69 2.44 11.52
N GLY A 31 25.12 1.95 10.34
CA GLY A 31 24.25 1.47 9.27
C GLY A 31 23.87 2.58 8.28
N ALA A 32 23.03 2.25 7.30
CA ALA A 32 22.69 3.15 6.20
C ALA A 32 22.17 4.54 6.65
N ASP A 33 22.47 5.55 5.85
CA ASP A 33 21.91 6.88 6.00
C ASP A 33 20.57 6.95 5.24
N SER A 34 19.55 6.37 5.88
CA SER A 34 18.20 6.25 5.34
C SER A 34 17.46 7.57 5.35
N VAL A 35 16.90 7.93 4.21
CA VAL A 35 16.11 9.15 4.02
C VAL A 35 14.92 8.90 3.10
N ILE A 36 14.02 9.89 3.02
CA ILE A 36 12.98 9.95 1.99
C ILE A 36 13.29 11.13 1.08
N GLU A 37 13.54 10.85 -0.19
CA GLU A 37 13.79 11.85 -1.22
C GLU A 37 12.49 12.20 -1.93
N VAL A 38 12.28 13.49 -2.21
CA VAL A 38 11.11 13.99 -2.94
C VAL A 38 11.59 14.63 -4.23
N PHE A 39 11.00 14.20 -5.33
CA PHE A 39 11.23 14.73 -6.66
C PHE A 39 9.94 15.26 -7.26
N LYS A 40 10.08 16.13 -8.24
CA LYS A 40 9.00 16.64 -9.06
C LYS A 40 9.26 16.30 -10.52
N THR A 41 8.24 15.88 -11.23
CA THR A 41 8.29 15.69 -12.68
C THR A 41 6.98 16.07 -13.34
N GLN A 42 6.95 16.02 -14.65
CA GLN A 42 5.77 16.29 -15.45
C GLN A 42 5.50 15.10 -16.37
N LEU A 43 4.23 14.79 -16.62
CA LEU A 43 3.83 13.73 -17.55
C LEU A 43 4.50 13.92 -18.92
N GLY A 44 5.07 12.83 -19.42
CA GLY A 44 5.81 12.80 -20.69
C GLY A 44 7.27 13.26 -20.60
N PHE A 45 7.76 13.74 -19.46
CA PHE A 45 9.15 14.13 -19.31
C PHE A 45 10.03 12.91 -18.99
N SER A 46 11.30 12.96 -19.41
CA SER A 46 12.29 11.90 -19.17
C SER A 46 13.24 12.18 -18.01
N HIS A 47 12.93 13.18 -17.19
CA HIS A 47 13.75 13.61 -16.05
C HIS A 47 12.85 14.02 -14.88
N MET A 48 13.43 14.01 -13.68
CA MET A 48 12.79 14.48 -12.46
C MET A 48 13.72 15.47 -11.76
N GLU A 49 13.16 16.54 -11.21
CA GLU A 49 13.88 17.54 -10.42
C GLU A 49 13.87 17.11 -8.95
N TRP A 50 15.04 17.09 -8.31
CA TRP A 50 15.10 16.90 -6.86
C TRP A 50 14.57 18.14 -6.14
N VAL A 51 13.68 17.94 -5.18
CA VAL A 51 13.00 19.03 -4.46
C VAL A 51 13.48 19.13 -3.02
N ARG A 52 13.51 18.00 -2.31
CA ARG A 52 13.92 17.94 -0.89
C ARG A 52 14.25 16.53 -0.43
N THR A 53 14.86 16.47 0.74
CA THR A 53 15.10 15.23 1.50
C THR A 53 14.46 15.36 2.89
N PHE A 54 13.62 14.40 3.29
CA PHE A 54 13.25 14.21 4.68
C PHE A 54 14.27 13.28 5.36
N ALA A 55 14.82 13.76 6.47
CA ALA A 55 15.76 13.01 7.31
C ALA A 55 15.48 13.35 8.77
N HIS A 56 15.48 12.34 9.64
CA HIS A 56 15.34 12.57 11.07
C HIS A 56 16.01 11.44 11.87
N PRO A 57 16.95 11.76 12.79
CA PRO A 57 17.83 10.77 13.41
C PRO A 57 17.13 9.73 14.28
N SER A 58 15.93 10.03 14.79
CA SER A 58 15.13 9.14 15.64
C SER A 58 13.79 8.70 15.06
N ILE A 59 13.36 9.25 13.92
CA ILE A 59 12.03 9.00 13.35
C ILE A 59 12.15 8.27 12.01
N ILE A 60 13.16 8.60 11.21
CA ILE A 60 13.53 7.90 9.97
C ILE A 60 14.76 7.03 10.28
N ILE A 61 14.50 5.79 10.71
CA ILE A 61 15.54 4.84 11.10
C ILE A 61 15.75 3.81 9.99
N THR A 62 14.72 3.02 9.70
CA THR A 62 14.71 2.04 8.62
C THR A 62 13.43 2.21 7.81
N PRO A 63 13.24 3.36 7.14
CA PRO A 63 12.11 3.56 6.26
C PRO A 63 12.02 2.39 5.28
N ASN A 64 10.84 1.80 5.11
CA ASN A 64 10.64 0.66 4.22
C ASN A 64 9.81 1.06 3.01
N ASP A 65 8.64 1.64 3.25
CA ASP A 65 7.78 2.20 2.22
C ASP A 65 7.20 3.56 2.63
N VAL A 66 6.68 4.30 1.67
CA VAL A 66 6.28 5.71 1.81
C VAL A 66 5.01 5.99 1.04
N VAL A 67 4.16 6.86 1.57
CA VAL A 67 3.04 7.51 0.88
C VAL A 67 3.23 9.02 0.97
N GLY A 68 3.20 9.69 -0.18
CA GLY A 68 3.38 11.12 -0.31
C GLY A 68 2.06 11.90 -0.35
N GLY A 69 2.11 13.16 0.05
CA GLY A 69 1.03 14.10 -0.22
C GLY A 69 1.06 14.65 -1.66
N SER A 70 -0.07 15.14 -2.14
CA SER A 70 -0.23 15.78 -3.47
C SER A 70 0.41 17.17 -3.60
N ASN A 71 1.18 17.60 -2.60
CA ASN A 71 1.78 18.95 -2.51
C ASN A 71 3.32 18.92 -2.43
N GLY A 72 3.95 17.74 -2.44
CA GLY A 72 5.41 17.63 -2.35
C GLY A 72 6.01 17.98 -0.99
N LYS A 73 5.18 18.18 0.04
CA LYS A 73 5.58 18.70 1.36
C LYS A 73 5.42 17.72 2.50
N GLU A 74 4.67 16.66 2.31
CA GLU A 74 4.42 15.70 3.39
C GLU A 74 4.47 14.26 2.92
N ALA A 75 4.73 13.36 3.88
CA ALA A 75 4.69 11.93 3.66
C ALA A 75 4.49 11.17 4.97
N TRP A 76 3.72 10.08 4.91
CA TRP A 76 3.77 9.00 5.88
C TRP A 76 4.70 7.89 5.39
N PHE A 77 5.33 7.17 6.30
CA PHE A 77 6.26 6.09 5.97
C PHE A 77 6.38 5.09 7.10
N THR A 78 6.68 3.85 6.78
CA THR A 78 6.90 2.78 7.76
C THR A 78 8.37 2.67 8.13
N ASN A 79 8.67 2.38 9.39
CA ASN A 79 9.98 1.87 9.80
C ASN A 79 9.86 0.38 10.10
N ASP A 80 10.48 -0.48 9.29
CA ASP A 80 10.33 -1.93 9.38
C ASP A 80 11.15 -2.60 10.49
N TYR A 81 12.09 -1.88 11.09
CA TYR A 81 12.84 -2.33 12.25
C TYR A 81 13.13 -1.17 13.21
N PRO A 82 13.24 -1.47 14.52
CA PRO A 82 13.60 -0.46 15.51
C PRO A 82 15.07 -0.02 15.45
N VAL A 83 15.91 -0.76 14.74
CA VAL A 83 17.35 -0.51 14.64
C VAL A 83 17.88 -0.89 13.26
N LYS A 84 18.90 -0.17 12.80
CA LYS A 84 19.52 -0.35 11.49
C LYS A 84 20.28 -1.66 11.34
N GLN A 85 20.92 -2.15 12.40
CA GLN A 85 21.74 -3.37 12.35
C GLN A 85 21.99 -4.03 13.70
N GLY A 86 22.78 -5.10 13.71
CA GLY A 86 23.21 -5.82 14.90
C GLY A 86 22.24 -6.89 15.38
N LEU A 87 22.55 -7.46 16.54
CA LEU A 87 21.82 -8.61 17.10
C LEU A 87 20.34 -8.28 17.38
N LYS A 88 20.04 -7.06 17.86
CA LYS A 88 18.67 -6.59 18.07
C LYS A 88 17.82 -6.64 16.79
N ARG A 89 18.37 -6.23 15.64
CA ARG A 89 17.69 -6.34 14.33
C ARG A 89 17.40 -7.80 13.98
N LYS A 90 18.35 -8.70 14.23
CA LYS A 90 18.20 -10.13 13.93
C LYS A 90 17.16 -10.82 14.81
N LEU A 91 17.12 -10.52 16.11
CA LEU A 91 16.12 -11.11 17.02
C LEU A 91 14.73 -10.48 16.88
N HIS A 92 14.62 -9.25 16.34
CA HIS A 92 13.32 -8.60 16.14
C HIS A 92 12.34 -9.48 15.35
N MET A 93 12.79 -10.16 14.28
CA MET A 93 11.92 -11.05 13.50
C MET A 93 11.46 -12.30 14.26
N TYR A 94 12.20 -12.74 15.29
CA TYR A 94 11.91 -13.98 16.01
C TYR A 94 10.85 -13.78 17.10
N PHE A 95 10.81 -12.59 17.71
CA PHE A 95 9.88 -12.28 18.77
C PHE A 95 8.67 -11.52 18.23
N ARG A 96 7.45 -11.97 18.58
CA ARG A 96 6.19 -11.31 18.20
C ARG A 96 5.95 -10.00 18.98
N ILE A 97 6.87 -9.04 18.85
CA ILE A 97 6.88 -7.79 19.62
C ILE A 97 6.58 -6.61 18.70
N GLY A 98 5.53 -5.85 19.04
CA GLY A 98 5.25 -4.56 18.44
C GLY A 98 6.39 -3.58 18.72
N SER A 99 7.19 -3.27 17.71
CA SER A 99 8.37 -2.40 17.84
C SER A 99 8.75 -1.66 16.56
N THR A 100 7.86 -1.71 15.58
CA THR A 100 7.90 -0.93 14.35
C THR A 100 6.89 0.21 14.44
N TRP A 101 6.99 1.23 13.59
CA TRP A 101 6.11 2.40 13.65
C TRP A 101 5.92 3.05 12.29
N VAL A 102 4.85 3.84 12.16
CA VAL A 102 4.67 4.78 11.06
C VAL A 102 5.15 6.15 11.50
N GLY A 103 6.04 6.76 10.71
CA GLY A 103 6.42 8.16 10.85
C GLY A 103 5.61 9.04 9.90
N TYR A 104 5.50 10.32 10.26
CA TYR A 104 4.99 11.39 9.40
C TYR A 104 6.02 12.51 9.36
N CYS A 105 6.29 13.06 8.17
CA CYS A 105 7.11 14.25 7.99
C CYS A 105 6.33 15.29 7.21
N HIS A 106 6.50 16.56 7.60
CA HIS A 106 6.06 17.71 6.83
C HIS A 106 7.21 18.72 6.71
N ALA A 107 7.32 19.34 5.54
CA ALA A 107 8.39 20.27 5.17
C ALA A 107 8.59 21.40 6.19
N ASP A 108 7.49 21.92 6.72
CA ASP A 108 7.51 23.13 7.55
C ASP A 108 7.49 22.81 9.06
N THR A 109 7.07 21.61 9.47
CA THR A 109 6.88 21.25 10.89
C THR A 109 7.77 20.10 11.37
N GLY A 110 8.56 19.51 10.48
CA GLY A 110 9.46 18.40 10.80
C GLY A 110 8.75 17.04 10.85
N CYS A 111 9.37 16.09 11.53
CA CYS A 111 8.93 14.70 11.56
C CYS A 111 8.47 14.27 12.96
N LYS A 112 7.48 13.38 13.02
CA LYS A 112 6.97 12.77 14.25
C LYS A 112 6.56 11.31 14.03
N ILE A 113 6.37 10.59 15.12
CA ILE A 113 5.71 9.27 15.10
C ILE A 113 4.21 9.52 14.90
N ALA A 114 3.62 8.85 13.91
CA ALA A 114 2.20 8.92 13.62
C ALA A 114 1.42 7.81 14.34
N VAL A 115 2.01 6.62 14.47
CA VAL A 115 1.57 5.50 15.31
C VAL A 115 2.73 4.53 15.54
N ASP A 116 2.80 3.91 16.71
CA ASP A 116 3.85 2.96 17.12
C ASP A 116 3.30 1.64 17.66
N GLU A 117 4.19 0.78 18.17
CA GLU A 117 3.90 -0.58 18.64
C GLU A 117 3.34 -1.51 17.54
N LEU A 118 3.60 -1.19 16.27
CA LEU A 118 3.26 -2.06 15.15
C LEU A 118 4.16 -3.30 15.16
N TYR A 119 3.59 -4.44 14.77
CA TYR A 119 4.35 -5.68 14.57
C TYR A 119 4.76 -5.80 13.10
N THR A 120 6.07 -5.74 12.84
CA THR A 120 6.68 -5.94 11.51
C THR A 120 6.00 -5.15 10.38
N SER A 121 5.79 -3.85 10.57
CA SER A 121 5.22 -2.97 9.53
C SER A 121 6.11 -2.91 8.29
N ASN A 122 5.52 -2.90 7.11
CA ASN A 122 6.25 -2.90 5.83
C ASN A 122 5.58 -1.97 4.82
N GLY A 123 4.74 -2.47 3.92
CA GLY A 123 3.99 -1.65 2.97
C GLY A 123 3.08 -0.64 3.65
N ILE A 124 2.97 0.54 3.04
CA ILE A 124 2.00 1.58 3.41
C ILE A 124 1.35 2.13 2.15
N THR A 125 0.03 2.35 2.20
CA THR A 125 -0.70 2.96 1.10
C THR A 125 -1.83 3.86 1.62
N GLN A 126 -2.26 4.83 0.81
CA GLN A 126 -3.43 5.65 1.10
C GLN A 126 -4.56 5.31 0.14
N THR A 127 -5.70 4.92 0.70
CA THR A 127 -6.90 4.61 -0.08
C THR A 127 -7.59 5.90 -0.57
N PRO A 128 -8.46 5.83 -1.59
CA PRO A 128 -9.09 7.02 -2.18
C PRO A 128 -9.95 7.85 -1.22
N ASP A 129 -10.41 7.24 -0.12
CA ASP A 129 -11.14 7.89 0.97
C ASP A 129 -10.20 8.56 2.00
N GLY A 130 -8.88 8.52 1.77
CA GLY A 130 -7.86 9.15 2.60
C GLY A 130 -7.32 8.27 3.74
N ASN A 131 -7.88 7.08 3.96
CA ASN A 131 -7.41 6.17 5.01
C ASN A 131 -6.01 5.61 4.70
N ILE A 132 -5.24 5.33 5.76
CA ILE A 132 -3.88 4.78 5.65
C ILE A 132 -3.91 3.31 6.00
N TRP A 133 -3.39 2.48 5.11
CA TRP A 133 -3.34 1.03 5.28
C TRP A 133 -1.88 0.61 5.41
N VAL A 134 -1.58 -0.22 6.41
CA VAL A 134 -0.21 -0.67 6.71
C VAL A 134 -0.15 -2.18 6.77
N GLY A 135 0.72 -2.78 5.96
CA GLY A 135 0.96 -4.21 5.92
C GLY A 135 1.84 -4.68 7.07
N SER A 136 1.50 -5.82 7.67
CA SER A 136 2.34 -6.53 8.64
C SER A 136 2.87 -7.82 8.03
N VAL A 137 4.18 -7.85 7.76
CA VAL A 137 4.84 -9.00 7.09
C VAL A 137 4.61 -10.26 7.88
N MET A 138 5.15 -10.34 9.11
CA MET A 138 5.09 -11.55 9.92
C MET A 138 3.75 -11.71 10.64
N GLY A 139 2.95 -10.63 10.72
CA GLY A 139 1.62 -10.66 11.30
C GLY A 139 0.60 -11.34 10.40
N GLY A 140 0.76 -11.24 9.07
CA GLY A 140 -0.25 -11.72 8.13
C GLY A 140 -1.55 -10.92 8.24
N TYR A 141 -1.45 -9.60 8.26
CA TYR A 141 -2.63 -8.74 8.27
C TYR A 141 -2.29 -7.35 7.75
N VAL A 142 -3.32 -6.61 7.39
CA VAL A 142 -3.27 -5.17 7.12
C VAL A 142 -4.01 -4.46 8.24
N THR A 143 -3.39 -3.45 8.82
CA THR A 143 -4.04 -2.57 9.79
C THR A 143 -4.50 -1.30 9.09
N LEU A 144 -5.75 -0.90 9.35
CA LEU A 144 -6.37 0.27 8.75
C LEU A 144 -6.35 1.42 9.76
N TYR A 145 -6.02 2.61 9.28
CA TYR A 145 -5.89 3.80 10.08
C TYR A 145 -6.64 4.98 9.47
N GLU A 146 -7.28 5.76 10.33
CA GLU A 146 -7.85 7.06 9.98
C GLU A 146 -6.86 8.17 10.37
N PRO A 147 -6.39 8.99 9.41
CA PRO A 147 -5.59 10.16 9.71
C PRO A 147 -6.36 11.19 10.54
N GLN A 148 -5.73 11.65 11.62
CA GLN A 148 -6.28 12.69 12.48
C GLN A 148 -5.85 14.08 11.99
N ALA A 149 -6.49 15.13 12.52
CA ALA A 149 -6.21 16.51 12.14
C ALA A 149 -4.74 16.94 12.36
N ASP A 150 -4.02 16.25 13.25
CA ASP A 150 -2.60 16.49 13.48
C ASP A 150 -1.69 15.54 12.69
N ASN A 151 -2.22 14.69 11.82
CA ASN A 151 -1.52 13.64 11.06
C ASN A 151 -1.01 12.45 11.87
N THR A 152 -1.49 12.27 13.12
CA THR A 152 -1.42 10.96 13.79
C THR A 152 -2.42 9.99 13.18
N LEU A 153 -2.23 8.70 13.44
CA LEU A 153 -3.04 7.63 12.87
C LEU A 153 -3.77 6.89 13.99
N VAL A 154 -5.10 6.80 13.90
CA VAL A 154 -5.93 6.00 14.81
C VAL A 154 -6.33 4.71 14.11
N GLN A 155 -6.02 3.57 14.72
CA GLN A 155 -6.39 2.27 14.17
C GLN A 155 -7.92 2.10 14.18
N THR A 156 -8.48 1.78 13.03
CA THR A 156 -9.92 1.58 12.85
C THR A 156 -10.30 0.12 12.65
N ASP A 157 -9.46 -0.68 11.99
CA ASP A 157 -9.75 -2.09 11.69
C ASP A 157 -8.47 -2.90 11.43
N ILE A 158 -8.61 -4.23 11.36
CA ILE A 158 -7.56 -5.16 10.92
C ILE A 158 -8.16 -6.18 9.95
N ILE A 159 -7.57 -6.28 8.75
CA ILE A 159 -7.89 -7.32 7.77
C ILE A 159 -6.84 -8.42 7.90
N LYS A 160 -7.26 -9.60 8.38
CA LYS A 160 -6.37 -10.77 8.48
C LYS A 160 -6.21 -11.43 7.11
N LEU A 161 -4.97 -11.78 6.79
CA LEU A 161 -4.57 -12.42 5.56
C LEU A 161 -3.64 -13.57 5.93
N ASP A 162 -3.96 -14.81 5.56
CA ASP A 162 -3.12 -15.98 5.89
C ASP A 162 -1.83 -16.06 5.02
N SER A 163 -1.13 -14.93 4.85
CA SER A 163 0.06 -14.76 4.01
C SER A 163 0.96 -13.63 4.53
N PHE A 164 2.26 -13.66 4.22
CA PHE A 164 3.16 -12.54 4.51
C PHE A 164 2.79 -11.28 3.70
N ILE A 165 2.67 -10.13 4.35
CA ILE A 165 2.27 -8.85 3.72
C ILE A 165 3.47 -7.91 3.60
N ASP A 166 3.99 -7.77 2.38
CA ASP A 166 5.13 -6.90 2.06
C ASP A 166 4.62 -5.49 1.70
N ASN A 167 4.66 -5.05 0.43
CA ASN A 167 4.10 -3.74 0.04
C ASN A 167 2.59 -3.78 -0.23
N LEU A 168 1.94 -2.61 -0.19
CA LEU A 168 0.52 -2.42 -0.50
C LEU A 168 0.37 -1.41 -1.64
N THR A 169 -0.43 -1.71 -2.65
CA THR A 169 -0.77 -0.77 -3.73
C THR A 169 -2.28 -0.47 -3.77
N VAL A 170 -2.65 0.78 -4.07
CA VAL A 170 -4.04 1.17 -4.31
C VAL A 170 -4.29 1.22 -5.82
N ALA A 171 -5.11 0.29 -6.31
CA ALA A 171 -5.54 0.26 -7.71
C ALA A 171 -6.92 0.97 -7.85
N PRO A 172 -7.20 1.69 -8.96
CA PRO A 172 -8.51 2.28 -9.25
C PRO A 172 -9.66 1.26 -9.26
N ASP A 173 -9.31 -0.01 -9.41
CA ASP A 173 -10.14 -1.19 -9.21
C ASP A 173 -9.28 -2.49 -9.10
N GLY A 174 -8.57 -2.65 -7.98
CA GLY A 174 -8.23 -3.95 -7.37
C GLY A 174 -7.07 -4.87 -7.90
N SER A 175 -5.85 -4.66 -7.36
CA SER A 175 -4.83 -5.61 -6.79
C SER A 175 -3.71 -6.35 -7.58
N ASP A 176 -2.86 -7.09 -6.84
CA ASP A 176 -1.40 -6.83 -6.62
C ASP A 176 -0.58 -8.06 -6.10
N MET A 177 0.71 -8.37 -6.42
CA MET A 177 1.48 -9.65 -6.14
C MET A 177 2.88 -9.56 -5.44
N LYS A 178 3.42 -10.76 -4.98
CA LYS A 178 4.74 -11.57 -5.10
C LYS A 178 5.99 -11.54 -4.10
N VAL A 179 6.74 -12.68 -3.95
CA VAL A 179 8.25 -12.88 -3.89
C VAL A 179 8.69 -14.39 -3.92
N LYS A 180 9.97 -14.86 -4.14
CA LYS A 180 10.41 -16.29 -4.38
C LYS A 180 9.99 -17.28 -3.28
N ALA A 181 8.73 -17.60 -3.37
CA ALA A 181 7.81 -18.20 -2.43
C ALA A 181 6.50 -18.31 -3.25
N PRO A 182 5.61 -19.24 -2.94
CA PRO A 182 4.25 -19.16 -3.46
C PRO A 182 3.73 -17.74 -3.24
N SER A 183 3.26 -17.15 -4.32
CA SER A 183 3.00 -15.73 -4.40
C SER A 183 1.61 -15.53 -4.91
N SER A 184 0.87 -14.68 -4.21
CA SER A 184 -0.51 -14.40 -4.55
C SER A 184 -0.76 -12.92 -4.63
N ALA A 185 -1.75 -12.56 -5.43
CA ALA A 185 -2.34 -11.25 -5.41
C ALA A 185 -3.74 -11.26 -4.84
N HIS A 186 -4.05 -10.29 -3.99
CA HIS A 186 -5.36 -10.21 -3.34
C HIS A 186 -6.06 -8.89 -3.60
N ARG A 187 -7.22 -8.98 -4.27
CA ARG A 187 -8.18 -7.89 -4.42
C ARG A 187 -8.99 -7.74 -3.17
N ILE A 188 -8.78 -6.64 -2.46
CA ILE A 188 -9.65 -6.21 -1.38
C ILE A 188 -10.62 -5.19 -1.97
N SER A 189 -11.91 -5.41 -1.76
CA SER A 189 -12.98 -4.53 -2.19
C SER A 189 -14.05 -4.44 -1.10
N ILE A 190 -14.87 -3.39 -1.11
CA ILE A 190 -16.02 -3.31 -0.21
C ILE A 190 -16.95 -4.48 -0.52
N ASN A 191 -17.36 -5.20 0.52
CA ASN A 191 -18.31 -6.29 0.36
C ASN A 191 -19.72 -5.71 0.18
N THR A 192 -20.29 -5.93 -1.00
CA THR A 192 -21.68 -5.56 -1.32
C THR A 192 -22.61 -6.77 -1.44
N GLY A 193 -22.11 -7.98 -1.16
CA GLY A 193 -22.85 -9.24 -1.21
C GLY A 193 -23.57 -9.57 0.11
N GLU A 194 -24.20 -10.74 0.21
CA GLU A 194 -24.96 -11.16 1.41
C GLU A 194 -24.13 -11.13 2.70
N GLY A 195 -22.83 -11.41 2.62
CA GLY A 195 -21.92 -11.35 3.78
C GLY A 195 -21.88 -9.97 4.45
N SER A 196 -22.14 -8.88 3.71
CA SER A 196 -22.15 -7.52 4.26
C SER A 196 -23.26 -7.32 5.31
N TYR A 197 -24.38 -8.04 5.16
CA TYR A 197 -25.47 -8.07 6.14
C TYR A 197 -25.06 -8.73 7.46
N TYR A 198 -24.08 -9.65 7.41
CA TYR A 198 -23.56 -10.37 8.57
C TYR A 198 -22.29 -9.74 9.15
N GLY A 199 -21.90 -8.56 8.66
CA GLY A 199 -20.76 -7.78 9.17
C GLY A 199 -19.45 -7.97 8.42
N ASP A 200 -19.42 -8.77 7.35
CA ASP A 200 -18.23 -8.88 6.49
C ASP A 200 -18.08 -7.60 5.68
N LYS A 201 -17.22 -6.67 6.12
CA LYS A 201 -17.04 -5.37 5.47
C LYS A 201 -16.30 -5.44 4.12
N TYR A 202 -15.39 -6.40 3.97
CA TYR A 202 -14.49 -6.49 2.81
C TYR A 202 -14.54 -7.86 2.15
N LYS A 203 -14.54 -7.87 0.82
CA LYS A 203 -14.39 -9.08 -0.01
C LYS A 203 -12.92 -9.17 -0.45
N VAL A 204 -12.26 -10.26 -0.09
CA VAL A 204 -10.88 -10.57 -0.50
C VAL A 204 -10.92 -11.63 -1.60
N GLN A 205 -10.34 -11.35 -2.76
CA GLN A 205 -10.29 -12.28 -3.89
C GLN A 205 -8.84 -12.49 -4.32
N LYS A 206 -8.40 -13.74 -4.40
CA LYS A 206 -7.08 -14.04 -4.98
C LYS A 206 -7.17 -13.89 -6.50
N ILE A 207 -6.45 -12.93 -7.08
CA ILE A 207 -6.49 -12.63 -8.52
C ILE A 207 -5.25 -13.10 -9.29
N TYR A 208 -4.24 -13.55 -8.55
CA TYR A 208 -3.06 -14.18 -9.08
C TYR A 208 -2.55 -15.19 -8.08
N GLU A 209 -2.06 -16.31 -8.57
CA GLU A 209 -1.28 -17.26 -7.77
C GLU A 209 -0.22 -17.90 -8.66
N ASP A 210 1.00 -18.00 -8.14
CA ASP A 210 2.11 -18.70 -8.77
C ASP A 210 2.90 -19.39 -7.67
N ASP A 211 3.30 -20.63 -7.89
CA ASP A 211 4.13 -21.40 -6.96
C ASP A 211 5.58 -20.88 -6.90
N GLY A 212 5.88 -19.85 -7.69
CA GLY A 212 7.18 -19.22 -7.83
C GLY A 212 7.98 -19.75 -9.02
N ALA A 213 7.47 -20.75 -9.77
CA ALA A 213 8.14 -21.36 -10.92
C ALA A 213 8.18 -20.42 -12.12
N LEU A 214 7.14 -19.63 -12.38
CA LEU A 214 7.14 -18.67 -13.49
C LEU A 214 8.05 -17.49 -13.16
N ARG A 215 7.81 -16.81 -12.04
CA ARG A 215 8.71 -15.78 -11.51
C ARG A 215 8.51 -15.62 -10.02
N SER A 216 9.55 -15.10 -9.40
CA SER A 216 9.75 -15.11 -7.99
C SER A 216 10.29 -13.73 -7.63
N SER A 217 9.95 -13.22 -6.47
CA SER A 217 10.49 -11.98 -5.89
C SER A 217 9.82 -10.65 -6.24
N ALA A 218 8.56 -10.64 -6.67
CA ALA A 218 7.83 -9.39 -6.94
C ALA A 218 7.14 -8.79 -5.71
N THR A 219 7.83 -8.01 -4.89
CA THR A 219 7.33 -7.30 -3.69
C THR A 219 6.25 -6.24 -3.97
N THR A 220 5.89 -5.99 -5.24
CA THR A 220 5.05 -4.85 -5.63
C THR A 220 4.30 -5.16 -6.93
N ALA A 221 3.04 -4.72 -6.99
CA ALA A 221 2.34 -4.57 -8.24
C ALA A 221 1.67 -3.22 -8.43
N ALA A 222 1.25 -3.00 -9.67
CA ALA A 222 0.31 -1.98 -10.06
C ALA A 222 -0.66 -2.56 -11.09
N VAL A 223 -1.87 -2.03 -11.14
CA VAL A 223 -2.86 -2.37 -12.17
C VAL A 223 -3.07 -1.17 -13.07
N TYR A 224 -3.01 -1.39 -14.39
CA TYR A 224 -3.31 -0.37 -15.38
C TYR A 224 -3.81 -1.02 -16.68
N ASP A 225 -4.89 -0.48 -17.23
CA ASP A 225 -5.46 -0.88 -18.53
C ASP A 225 -5.66 -2.41 -18.69
N GLY A 226 -6.29 -3.05 -17.69
CA GLY A 226 -6.55 -4.49 -17.70
C GLY A 226 -5.30 -5.38 -17.56
N HIS A 227 -4.15 -4.80 -17.23
CA HIS A 227 -2.91 -5.50 -16.96
C HIS A 227 -2.48 -5.31 -15.52
N ILE A 228 -1.84 -6.34 -14.97
CA ILE A 228 -1.11 -6.27 -13.71
C ILE A 228 0.39 -6.25 -14.02
N TYR A 229 1.07 -5.25 -13.48
CA TYR A 229 2.50 -4.97 -13.61
C TYR A 229 3.19 -5.32 -12.30
N LEU A 230 4.29 -6.07 -12.40
CA LEU A 230 4.79 -6.88 -11.29
C LEU A 230 6.30 -6.79 -11.20
N THR A 231 6.81 -6.35 -10.07
CA THR A 231 8.25 -6.19 -9.84
C THR A 231 8.58 -6.36 -8.37
N GLY A 232 9.87 -6.47 -8.05
CA GLY A 232 10.29 -6.45 -6.65
C GLY A 232 11.75 -6.71 -6.43
N LEU A 233 12.13 -6.85 -5.15
CA LEU A 233 13.50 -6.73 -4.66
C LEU A 233 14.55 -7.58 -5.41
N LEU A 234 14.18 -8.78 -5.87
CA LEU A 234 15.08 -9.66 -6.64
C LEU A 234 14.58 -9.91 -8.07
N SER A 235 13.65 -9.09 -8.55
CA SER A 235 13.09 -9.21 -9.89
C SER A 235 14.03 -8.58 -10.90
N GLU A 236 14.59 -9.39 -11.81
CA GLU A 236 15.44 -8.90 -12.90
C GLU A 236 14.66 -8.18 -14.01
N ARG A 237 13.32 -8.33 -14.03
CA ARG A 237 12.43 -7.81 -15.07
C ARG A 237 11.06 -7.47 -14.50
N LEU A 238 10.39 -6.49 -15.12
CA LEU A 238 8.97 -6.23 -14.95
C LEU A 238 8.16 -7.35 -15.62
N GLN A 239 7.27 -8.00 -14.87
CA GLN A 239 6.30 -8.96 -15.40
C GLN A 239 4.97 -8.25 -15.66
N ILE A 240 4.32 -8.57 -16.77
CA ILE A 240 3.03 -8.00 -17.18
C ILE A 240 2.10 -9.18 -17.47
N CYS A 241 0.96 -9.25 -16.77
CA CYS A 241 -0.07 -10.25 -17.00
C CYS A 241 -1.39 -9.57 -17.36
N LYS A 242 -2.15 -10.16 -18.29
CA LYS A 242 -3.50 -9.69 -18.62
C LYS A 242 -4.50 -10.25 -17.60
N ILE A 243 -5.40 -9.41 -17.11
CA ILE A 243 -6.47 -9.80 -16.20
C ILE A 243 -7.64 -10.39 -17.03
N PRO A 244 -8.11 -11.62 -16.75
CA PRO A 244 -9.25 -12.20 -17.45
C PRO A 244 -10.53 -11.35 -17.29
N PHE A 245 -11.24 -11.11 -18.40
CA PHE A 245 -12.43 -10.23 -18.46
C PHE A 245 -13.55 -10.63 -17.49
N GLU A 246 -13.71 -11.92 -17.22
CA GLU A 246 -14.71 -12.51 -16.31
C GLU A 246 -14.55 -12.03 -14.86
N MET A 247 -13.37 -11.53 -14.48
CA MET A 247 -13.09 -11.04 -13.14
C MET A 247 -13.57 -9.59 -12.90
N PHE A 248 -13.92 -8.86 -13.96
CA PHE A 248 -14.53 -7.52 -13.87
C PHE A 248 -16.06 -7.58 -13.69
N GLN A 249 -16.72 -8.65 -14.15
CA GLN A 249 -18.18 -8.75 -14.17
C GLN A 249 -18.84 -8.99 -12.80
N GLN A 250 -18.10 -9.36 -11.75
CA GLN A 250 -18.70 -9.57 -10.42
C GLN A 250 -19.08 -8.27 -9.68
N ALA A 251 -18.81 -7.09 -10.26
CA ALA A 251 -19.17 -5.79 -9.67
C ALA A 251 -20.45 -5.16 -10.27
N GLU A 252 -20.91 -5.57 -11.45
CA GLU A 252 -21.94 -4.82 -12.19
C GLU A 252 -23.31 -5.51 -12.29
N THR A 253 -23.45 -6.80 -11.93
CA THR A 253 -24.69 -7.56 -12.23
C THR A 253 -25.89 -7.27 -11.32
N ARG A 254 -25.89 -6.22 -10.48
CA ARG A 254 -27.06 -5.88 -9.64
C ARG A 254 -27.67 -4.49 -9.82
N MET A 255 -27.10 -3.63 -10.68
CA MET A 255 -27.74 -2.33 -10.98
C MET A 255 -28.72 -2.38 -12.16
N GLN A 256 -28.87 -3.50 -12.86
CA GLN A 256 -29.75 -3.60 -14.04
C GLN A 256 -31.08 -4.35 -13.82
N THR A 257 -31.32 -4.95 -12.64
CA THR A 257 -32.59 -5.67 -12.39
C THR A 257 -33.65 -4.86 -11.64
N ASP A 258 -33.31 -3.69 -11.07
CA ASP A 258 -34.25 -2.89 -10.28
C ASP A 258 -34.86 -1.68 -11.03
N THR A 259 -34.53 -1.51 -12.30
CA THR A 259 -35.20 -0.52 -13.16
C THR A 259 -35.75 -1.22 -14.39
N LEU A 260 -36.94 -1.82 -14.28
CA LEU A 260 -37.98 -1.92 -15.32
C LEU A 260 -39.11 -2.84 -14.83
N ASN A 261 -40.02 -2.32 -13.99
CA ASN A 261 -41.45 -2.65 -14.11
C ASN A 261 -42.36 -1.66 -13.34
N PRO A 262 -42.76 -0.52 -13.93
CA PRO A 262 -43.95 0.20 -13.50
C PRO A 262 -45.06 -0.10 -14.51
N ASN A 263 -45.88 -1.11 -14.24
CA ASN A 263 -47.32 -1.22 -14.61
C ASN A 263 -47.73 -2.69 -14.75
N GLY A 264 -48.26 -3.25 -13.67
CA GLY A 264 -48.96 -4.53 -13.67
C GLY A 264 -50.11 -4.50 -12.68
N HIS A 265 -51.17 -3.74 -13.00
CA HIS A 265 -52.45 -3.85 -12.32
C HIS A 265 -53.03 -5.24 -12.59
N GLY A 266 -53.09 -6.08 -11.55
CA GLY A 266 -53.95 -7.27 -11.54
C GLY A 266 -55.39 -6.83 -11.30
N VAL A 267 -56.25 -7.03 -12.29
CA VAL A 267 -57.71 -7.06 -12.12
C VAL A 267 -58.09 -8.52 -11.95
N ASP A 268 -58.73 -8.80 -10.82
CA ASP A 268 -59.28 -10.09 -10.41
C ASP A 268 -60.76 -10.09 -10.83
N ASP A 269 -61.12 -10.89 -11.83
CA ASP A 269 -62.51 -11.11 -12.24
C ASP A 269 -62.93 -12.53 -11.82
N SER A 270 -63.80 -12.61 -10.80
CA SER A 270 -64.66 -13.76 -10.58
C SER A 270 -66.08 -13.30 -10.18
N TYR A 271 -67.05 -13.78 -10.98
CA TYR A 271 -68.52 -13.67 -10.92
C TYR A 271 -69.21 -12.39 -11.42
#